data_AF-A0AAW0V8J3-F1
#
_entry.id   AF-A0AAW0V8J3-F1
#
_cell.length_a   1.000
_cell.length_b   1.000
_cell.length_c   1.000
_cell.angle_alpha   90.00
_cell.angle_beta   90.00
_cell.angle_gamma   90.00
#
_symmetry.space_group_name_H-M   'P 1'
#
loop_
_entity.id
_entity.type
_entity.pdbx_description
1 polymer ?
#
loop_
_entity_poly.entity_id
_entity_poly.type
_entity_poly.pdbx_seq_one_letter_code
_entity_poly.pdbx_strand_id
1 'polypeptide(L)'
;MAPKRPLGLGKAAKAKKHKAVAENGSASENNGTSSDVAVASELPKEKSPENSTEGADELTVELGAEIDANDAVGQLAALWRTYFVSEEKKELVLNGIIHECDRILRKANSEQRSDSDEENVDITGRFYAIYALALSNLAFFHTEEREKVDAFFTEAMERITRGEELFPDSVDLLFAKARIMINKIALTVISRLDKESRVSNKVPNGAQLLDECLAQWEKAEALTAKLQKYDYYNIESLDFLQALDDLLDVVDNFGHDRLEGEDSDADEEDEDDVKLDENHPLFSIRNTDKYNKWWRDHSIIFLENLDKRLAGEDRKSKNHPLTTLRRELCKRLGQSYLMEAEVPSNVFTTLTYYAKDKSEINGLTKEQAQKASQELFSNALRYLKDSQDDDEPETWVNVAEAMISLGNVHDLDSPEQEKAYKEAEEILTKANNATNGKFDDILHNLLQNQ
;
A
#
# COMPACT_ATOMS: atom_id res chain seq x y z
N MET A 1 11.40 -28.89 31.70
CA MET A 1 11.65 -27.47 31.38
C MET A 1 11.26 -27.29 29.93
N ALA A 2 10.15 -26.61 29.66
CA ALA A 2 9.74 -26.31 28.29
C ALA A 2 10.60 -25.14 27.78
N PRO A 3 11.26 -25.27 26.62
CA PRO A 3 12.01 -24.15 26.04
C PRO A 3 11.04 -23.08 25.52
N LYS A 4 11.33 -21.79 25.79
CA LYS A 4 10.67 -20.67 25.11
C LYS A 4 10.83 -20.88 23.60
N ARG A 5 9.74 -21.10 22.86
CA ARG A 5 9.79 -21.29 21.41
C ARG A 5 9.59 -19.95 20.70
N PRO A 6 10.38 -19.63 19.66
CA PRO A 6 10.00 -18.59 18.71
C PRO A 6 8.74 -19.08 17.98
N LEU A 7 7.60 -18.45 18.26
CA LEU A 7 6.45 -18.54 17.35
C LEU A 7 6.91 -17.88 16.05
N GLY A 8 6.77 -18.56 14.91
CA GLY A 8 7.23 -18.10 13.60
C GLY A 8 6.46 -16.86 13.13
N LEU A 9 6.78 -15.70 13.71
CA LEU A 9 6.11 -14.42 13.57
C LEU A 9 6.17 -13.84 12.14
N GLY A 10 7.05 -14.33 11.28
CA GLY A 10 7.19 -13.88 9.90
C GLY A 10 6.27 -14.55 8.87
N LYS A 11 5.71 -15.75 9.14
CA LYS A 11 4.93 -16.50 8.13
C LYS A 11 3.46 -16.09 8.08
N ALA A 12 2.84 -15.77 9.23
CA ALA A 12 1.43 -15.37 9.28
C ALA A 12 1.17 -13.95 8.73
N ALA A 13 2.16 -13.04 8.81
CA ALA A 13 2.05 -11.69 8.29
C ALA A 13 2.10 -11.63 6.75
N LYS A 14 2.86 -12.54 6.10
CA LYS A 14 2.86 -12.70 4.64
C LYS A 14 1.56 -13.34 4.12
N ALA A 15 0.88 -14.15 4.93
CA ALA A 15 -0.31 -14.90 4.50
C ALA A 15 -1.62 -14.07 4.39
N LYS A 16 -1.66 -12.82 4.89
CA LYS A 16 -2.90 -12.01 4.94
C LYS A 16 -3.01 -10.86 3.92
N LYS A 17 -2.00 -10.63 3.06
CA LYS A 17 -2.08 -9.61 1.98
C LYS A 17 -2.79 -10.10 0.70
N HIS A 18 -3.08 -11.39 0.55
CA HIS A 18 -3.65 -11.93 -0.69
C HIS A 18 -4.97 -12.68 -0.45
N LYS A 19 -6.10 -11.95 -0.49
CA LYS A 19 -7.38 -12.57 -0.87
C LYS A 19 -8.36 -11.53 -1.40
N ALA A 20 -8.28 -11.24 -2.70
CA ALA A 20 -9.41 -10.71 -3.46
C ALA A 20 -9.25 -11.04 -4.96
N VAL A 21 -10.24 -11.76 -5.48
CA VAL A 21 -10.65 -11.94 -6.90
C VAL A 21 -9.86 -12.94 -7.77
N ALA A 22 -10.48 -14.09 -8.05
CA ALA A 22 -10.87 -14.49 -9.41
C ALA A 22 -11.51 -15.90 -9.44
N GLU A 23 -12.84 -15.97 -9.57
CA GLU A 23 -13.52 -17.12 -10.17
C GLU A 23 -14.61 -16.61 -11.11
N ASN A 24 -14.41 -16.72 -12.43
CA ASN A 24 -15.27 -17.58 -13.26
C ASN A 24 -14.96 -17.55 -14.77
N GLY A 25 -14.93 -18.75 -15.34
CA GLY A 25 -15.02 -19.10 -16.76
C GLY A 25 -14.16 -20.34 -17.05
N SER A 26 -14.63 -21.50 -17.54
CA SER A 26 -15.86 -21.83 -18.24
C SER A 26 -16.02 -23.37 -18.45
N ALA A 27 -17.28 -23.79 -18.59
CA ALA A 27 -17.85 -24.87 -19.43
C ALA A 27 -17.47 -26.36 -19.26
N SER A 28 -18.50 -27.21 -19.05
CA SER A 28 -18.90 -28.23 -20.03
C SER A 28 -20.31 -28.82 -19.76
N GLU A 29 -20.91 -29.28 -20.86
CA GLU A 29 -22.25 -29.82 -21.16
C GLU A 29 -22.66 -31.06 -20.31
N ASN A 30 -23.92 -31.55 -20.20
CA ASN A 30 -24.86 -31.90 -21.25
C ASN A 30 -26.23 -32.43 -20.71
N ASN A 31 -27.30 -32.23 -21.50
CA ASN A 31 -28.52 -33.03 -21.73
C ASN A 31 -29.64 -33.28 -20.68
N GLY A 32 -30.90 -33.01 -21.08
CA GLY A 32 -32.02 -33.93 -20.79
C GLY A 32 -33.48 -33.42 -20.57
N THR A 33 -34.15 -32.91 -21.62
CA THR A 33 -35.55 -33.21 -22.04
C THR A 33 -36.82 -32.81 -21.22
N SER A 34 -37.77 -32.21 -21.97
CA SER A 34 -39.27 -32.27 -21.89
C SER A 34 -39.98 -31.44 -20.80
N SER A 35 -41.14 -30.78 -21.00
CA SER A 35 -42.14 -30.73 -22.09
C SER A 35 -43.05 -29.47 -21.97
N ASP A 36 -43.44 -28.92 -23.13
CA ASP A 36 -44.79 -28.52 -23.57
C ASP A 36 -45.66 -27.40 -22.96
N VAL A 37 -46.34 -26.75 -23.93
CA VAL A 37 -47.58 -25.93 -23.97
C VAL A 37 -47.40 -24.40 -23.84
N ALA A 38 -47.28 -23.61 -24.92
CA ALA A 38 -48.29 -23.15 -25.92
C ALA A 38 -49.31 -22.14 -25.36
N VAL A 39 -49.79 -21.06 -26.00
CA VAL A 39 -49.68 -20.42 -27.34
C VAL A 39 -50.49 -19.10 -27.25
N ALA A 40 -50.08 -18.05 -27.98
CA ALA A 40 -50.89 -17.04 -28.73
C ALA A 40 -50.12 -15.70 -28.77
N SER A 41 -49.37 -15.31 -29.80
CA SER A 41 -49.68 -15.06 -31.23
C SER A 41 -50.60 -13.86 -31.46
N GLU A 42 -50.00 -12.72 -31.88
CA GLU A 42 -50.43 -11.95 -33.05
C GLU A 42 -49.23 -11.14 -33.61
N LEU A 43 -48.99 -11.27 -34.91
CA LEU A 43 -47.97 -10.62 -35.77
C LEU A 43 -48.69 -9.53 -36.64
N PRO A 44 -48.06 -8.91 -37.67
CA PRO A 44 -47.07 -7.83 -37.62
C PRO A 44 -47.47 -6.65 -38.57
N LYS A 45 -46.80 -5.49 -38.48
CA LYS A 45 -46.63 -4.60 -39.66
C LYS A 45 -45.26 -3.92 -39.66
N GLU A 46 -44.47 -4.28 -40.66
CA GLU A 46 -43.23 -3.63 -41.10
C GLU A 46 -43.48 -2.19 -41.58
N LYS A 47 -42.56 -1.27 -41.29
CA LYS A 47 -41.61 -0.69 -42.27
C LYS A 47 -40.62 0.27 -41.59
N SER A 48 -39.34 -0.02 -41.82
CA SER A 48 -38.05 0.58 -41.43
C SER A 48 -37.83 2.03 -41.91
N PRO A 49 -36.61 2.60 -41.84
CA PRO A 49 -35.61 2.68 -40.75
C PRO A 49 -35.18 4.16 -40.51
N GLU A 50 -34.42 4.45 -39.44
CA GLU A 50 -33.23 5.34 -39.43
C GLU A 50 -32.88 5.88 -38.03
N ASN A 51 -31.59 5.72 -37.70
CA ASN A 51 -30.82 6.40 -36.66
C ASN A 51 -31.20 6.20 -35.20
N SER A 52 -30.85 5.01 -34.68
CA SER A 52 -30.34 4.92 -33.30
C SER A 52 -28.87 5.33 -33.32
N THR A 53 -28.59 6.59 -33.02
CA THR A 53 -27.29 6.99 -32.48
C THR A 53 -27.04 6.17 -31.21
N GLU A 54 -26.02 5.33 -31.28
CA GLU A 54 -25.43 4.62 -30.15
C GLU A 54 -25.19 5.60 -29.01
N GLY A 55 -25.73 5.28 -27.84
CA GLY A 55 -25.54 6.08 -26.64
C GLY A 55 -24.06 6.13 -26.29
N ALA A 56 -23.51 7.34 -26.23
CA ALA A 56 -22.29 7.58 -25.49
C ALA A 56 -22.56 7.15 -24.03
N ASP A 57 -21.74 6.25 -23.49
CA ASP A 57 -21.73 5.93 -22.07
C ASP A 57 -21.42 7.21 -21.28
N GLU A 58 -22.47 7.89 -20.83
CA GLU A 58 -22.39 9.14 -20.09
C GLU A 58 -21.96 8.83 -18.65
N LEU A 59 -20.68 9.07 -18.34
CA LEU A 59 -20.13 8.87 -17.00
C LEU A 59 -20.78 9.86 -16.03
N THR A 60 -21.83 9.42 -15.32
CA THR A 60 -22.53 10.26 -14.34
C THR A 60 -21.80 10.20 -13.01
N VAL A 61 -21.21 11.30 -12.57
CA VAL A 61 -20.52 11.40 -11.26
C VAL A 61 -21.32 12.32 -10.35
N GLU A 62 -21.72 11.81 -9.18
CA GLU A 62 -22.36 12.61 -8.14
C GLU A 62 -21.32 13.54 -7.49
N LEU A 63 -21.45 14.85 -7.73
CA LEU A 63 -20.63 15.86 -7.05
C LEU A 63 -21.08 15.98 -5.59
N GLY A 64 -20.13 16.05 -4.67
CA GLY A 64 -20.43 16.39 -3.27
C GLY A 64 -21.01 17.80 -3.18
N ALA A 65 -21.91 18.04 -2.21
CA ALA A 65 -22.66 19.29 -2.04
C ALA A 65 -21.80 20.57 -1.84
N GLU A 66 -20.47 20.44 -1.73
CA GLU A 66 -19.52 21.54 -1.52
C GLU A 66 -18.77 21.96 -2.80
N ILE A 67 -18.90 21.24 -3.91
CA ILE A 67 -18.20 21.56 -5.16
C ILE A 67 -19.09 22.43 -6.03
N ASP A 68 -18.59 23.62 -6.39
CA ASP A 68 -19.28 24.51 -7.32
C ASP A 68 -19.38 23.85 -8.71
N ALA A 69 -20.60 23.74 -9.23
CA ALA A 69 -20.88 23.20 -10.56
C ALA A 69 -20.26 24.05 -11.69
N ASN A 70 -19.78 25.25 -11.37
CA ASN A 70 -19.04 26.10 -12.29
C ASN A 70 -17.52 26.04 -12.10
N ASP A 71 -16.99 25.33 -11.10
CA ASP A 71 -15.54 25.13 -10.93
C ASP A 71 -15.08 23.86 -11.66
N ALA A 72 -14.51 24.03 -12.85
CA ALA A 72 -14.07 22.92 -13.69
C ALA A 72 -12.94 22.09 -13.03
N VAL A 73 -12.01 22.75 -12.33
CA VAL A 73 -10.88 22.06 -11.69
C VAL A 73 -11.33 21.38 -10.40
N GLY A 74 -12.27 21.99 -9.66
CA GLY A 74 -12.95 21.35 -8.53
C GLY A 74 -13.67 20.07 -8.93
N GLN A 75 -14.41 20.08 -10.05
CA GLN A 75 -15.06 18.89 -10.61
C GLN A 75 -14.06 17.82 -11.06
N LEU A 76 -12.99 18.22 -11.73
CA LEU A 76 -11.90 17.30 -12.11
C LEU A 76 -11.27 16.63 -10.87
N ALA A 77 -11.06 17.38 -9.80
CA ALA A 77 -10.54 16.84 -8.54
C ALA A 77 -11.50 15.84 -7.89
N ALA A 78 -12.82 16.08 -7.99
CA ALA A 78 -13.85 15.16 -7.51
C ALA A 78 -13.90 13.85 -8.33
N LEU A 79 -13.82 13.97 -9.65
CA LEU A 79 -13.75 12.83 -10.56
C LEU A 79 -12.49 11.98 -10.29
N TRP A 80 -11.33 12.63 -10.15
CA TRP A 80 -10.09 11.97 -9.77
C TRP A 80 -10.21 11.24 -8.43
N ARG A 81 -10.77 11.90 -7.41
CA ARG A 81 -10.97 11.28 -6.09
C ARG A 81 -11.87 10.05 -6.17
N THR A 82 -12.95 10.12 -6.94
CA THR A 82 -13.88 9.01 -7.17
C THR A 82 -13.17 7.82 -7.80
N TYR A 83 -12.39 8.06 -8.85
CA TYR A 83 -11.53 7.04 -9.46
C TYR A 83 -10.54 6.47 -8.43
N PHE A 84 -9.90 7.33 -7.66
CA PHE A 84 -8.83 6.95 -6.74
C PHE A 84 -9.33 6.10 -5.56
N VAL A 85 -10.54 6.33 -5.04
CA VAL A 85 -11.13 5.50 -3.96
C VAL A 85 -11.93 4.30 -4.47
N SER A 86 -12.25 4.23 -5.76
CA SER A 86 -12.95 3.08 -6.35
C SER A 86 -12.16 1.78 -6.18
N GLU A 87 -12.82 0.72 -5.72
CA GLU A 87 -12.23 -0.64 -5.70
C GLU A 87 -12.06 -1.19 -7.11
N GLU A 88 -13.02 -0.90 -8.01
CA GLU A 88 -12.93 -1.24 -9.42
C GLU A 88 -12.24 -0.11 -10.20
N LYS A 89 -10.95 -0.27 -10.49
CA LYS A 89 -10.23 0.65 -11.38
C LYS A 89 -10.63 0.38 -12.83
N LYS A 90 -11.09 1.42 -13.54
CA LYS A 90 -11.55 1.32 -14.93
C LYS A 90 -10.76 2.27 -15.81
N GLU A 91 -10.14 1.74 -16.87
CA GLU A 91 -9.39 2.52 -17.86
C GLU A 91 -10.28 3.61 -18.49
N LEU A 92 -11.56 3.31 -18.74
CA LEU A 92 -12.53 4.26 -19.29
C LEU A 92 -12.64 5.54 -18.44
N VAL A 93 -12.56 5.43 -17.11
CA VAL A 93 -12.64 6.57 -16.21
C VAL A 93 -11.37 7.44 -16.30
N LEU A 94 -10.20 6.81 -16.43
CA LEU A 94 -8.94 7.53 -16.68
C LEU A 94 -8.98 8.29 -18.01
N ASN A 95 -9.47 7.66 -19.07
CA ASN A 95 -9.64 8.29 -20.38
C ASN A 95 -10.61 9.49 -20.28
N GLY A 96 -11.70 9.35 -19.52
CA GLY A 96 -12.61 10.47 -19.21
C GLY A 96 -11.90 11.63 -18.50
N ILE A 97 -11.09 11.35 -17.48
CA ILE A 97 -10.28 12.36 -16.76
C ILE A 97 -9.30 13.06 -17.70
N ILE A 98 -8.62 12.31 -18.58
CA ILE A 98 -7.67 12.86 -19.55
C ILE A 98 -8.36 13.77 -20.56
N HIS A 99 -9.50 13.34 -21.12
CA HIS A 99 -10.29 14.15 -22.05
C HIS A 99 -10.81 15.43 -21.39
N GLU A 100 -11.18 15.36 -20.11
CA GLU A 100 -11.57 16.51 -19.33
C GLU A 100 -10.42 17.48 -19.11
N CYS A 101 -9.23 16.98 -18.79
CA CYS A 101 -8.01 17.79 -18.73
C CYS A 101 -7.73 18.51 -20.06
N ASP A 102 -7.87 17.81 -21.18
CA ASP A 102 -7.69 18.39 -22.51
C ASP A 102 -8.75 19.44 -22.83
N ARG A 103 -10.01 19.23 -22.43
CA ARG A 103 -11.11 20.21 -22.58
C ARG A 103 -10.78 21.49 -21.81
N ILE A 104 -10.40 21.34 -20.55
CA ILE A 104 -10.01 22.44 -19.65
C ILE A 104 -8.83 23.22 -20.23
N LEU A 105 -7.79 22.55 -20.73
CA LEU A 105 -6.65 23.21 -21.37
C LEU A 105 -7.03 23.97 -22.64
N ARG A 106 -7.88 23.39 -23.51
CA ARG A 106 -8.35 24.09 -24.71
C ARG A 106 -9.14 25.34 -24.36
N LYS A 107 -10.01 25.26 -23.35
CA LYS A 107 -10.82 26.40 -22.88
C LYS A 107 -9.97 27.47 -22.18
N ALA A 108 -8.98 27.08 -21.38
CA ALA A 108 -8.07 28.03 -20.75
C ALA A 108 -7.22 28.80 -21.76
N ASN A 109 -6.87 28.17 -22.87
CA ASN A 109 -6.07 28.76 -23.95
C ASN A 109 -6.92 29.43 -25.05
N SER A 110 -8.26 29.39 -24.98
CA SER A 110 -9.10 30.06 -25.98
C SER A 110 -9.19 31.56 -25.71
N GLU A 111 -8.82 32.37 -26.71
CA GLU A 111 -8.94 33.84 -26.64
C GLU A 111 -10.40 34.31 -26.71
N GLN A 112 -11.31 33.44 -27.13
CA GLN A 112 -12.75 33.67 -27.15
C GLN A 112 -13.37 33.14 -25.85
N ARG A 113 -13.30 33.93 -24.77
CA ARG A 113 -14.24 33.78 -23.65
C ARG A 113 -15.56 34.40 -24.10
N SER A 114 -16.59 33.59 -24.31
CA SER A 114 -17.91 34.14 -24.55
C SER A 114 -18.44 34.69 -23.22
N ASP A 115 -19.13 35.83 -23.22
CA ASP A 115 -19.79 36.38 -22.01
C ASP A 115 -20.87 35.43 -21.43
N SER A 116 -21.14 34.31 -22.09
CA SER A 116 -22.05 33.22 -21.67
C SER A 116 -21.35 32.01 -21.03
N ASP A 117 -20.01 32.00 -20.95
CA ASP A 117 -19.27 30.91 -20.29
C ASP A 117 -19.30 31.10 -18.76
N GLU A 118 -20.31 30.51 -18.10
CA GLU A 118 -20.46 30.53 -16.64
C GLU A 118 -19.43 29.65 -15.90
N GLU A 119 -18.81 28.69 -16.59
CA GLU A 119 -17.81 27.79 -16.01
C GLU A 119 -16.42 28.45 -15.90
N ASN A 120 -15.94 28.56 -14.67
CA ASN A 120 -14.65 29.09 -14.27
C ASN A 120 -13.54 28.04 -14.48
N VAL A 121 -12.53 28.43 -15.26
CA VAL A 121 -11.33 27.61 -15.52
C VAL A 121 -10.12 28.32 -14.94
N ASP A 122 -9.73 27.91 -13.73
CA ASP A 122 -8.48 28.35 -13.10
C ASP A 122 -7.48 27.19 -13.03
N ILE A 123 -6.51 27.18 -13.96
CA ILE A 123 -5.49 26.13 -14.01
C ILE A 123 -4.56 26.29 -12.82
N THR A 124 -4.35 25.21 -12.08
CA THR A 124 -3.48 25.17 -10.90
C THR A 124 -2.44 24.05 -10.99
N GLY A 125 -1.51 24.00 -10.03
CA GLY A 125 -0.62 22.84 -9.88
C GLY A 125 -1.37 21.52 -9.67
N ARG A 126 -2.53 21.55 -8.99
CA ARG A 126 -3.41 20.38 -8.80
C ARG A 126 -3.95 19.85 -10.13
N PHE A 127 -4.31 20.73 -11.06
CA PHE A 127 -4.75 20.34 -12.40
C PHE A 127 -3.68 19.51 -13.12
N TYR A 128 -2.44 20.02 -13.18
CA TYR A 128 -1.33 19.31 -13.84
C TYR A 128 -0.96 18.02 -13.12
N ALA A 129 -1.06 17.97 -11.78
CA ALA A 129 -0.86 16.76 -11.00
C ALA A 129 -1.87 15.66 -11.35
N ILE A 130 -3.17 15.99 -11.38
CA ILE A 130 -4.23 15.03 -11.77
C ILE A 130 -4.01 14.54 -13.19
N TYR A 131 -3.71 15.45 -14.13
CA TYR A 131 -3.49 15.08 -15.51
C TYR A 131 -2.31 14.10 -15.65
N ALA A 132 -1.17 14.42 -15.02
CA ALA A 132 0.00 13.56 -15.03
C ALA A 132 -0.27 12.18 -14.40
N LEU A 133 -0.97 12.14 -13.25
CA LEU A 133 -1.30 10.91 -12.56
C LEU A 133 -2.26 10.03 -13.38
N ALA A 134 -3.26 10.64 -14.02
CA ALA A 134 -4.19 9.91 -14.88
C ALA A 134 -3.45 9.26 -16.06
N LEU A 135 -2.54 9.99 -16.72
CA LEU A 135 -1.69 9.45 -17.78
C LEU A 135 -0.81 8.31 -17.27
N SER A 136 -0.13 8.48 -16.14
CA SER A 136 0.73 7.42 -15.59
C SER A 136 -0.06 6.17 -15.19
N ASN A 137 -1.30 6.33 -14.74
CA ASN A 137 -2.11 5.20 -14.30
C ASN A 137 -2.62 4.33 -15.46
N LEU A 138 -2.62 4.82 -16.70
CA LEU A 138 -2.89 3.98 -17.88
C LEU A 138 -1.84 2.86 -18.03
N ALA A 139 -0.62 3.05 -17.51
CA ALA A 139 0.43 2.03 -17.54
C ALA A 139 0.02 0.71 -16.88
N PHE A 140 -0.84 0.75 -15.85
CA PHE A 140 -1.31 -0.46 -15.15
C PHE A 140 -2.26 -1.32 -15.99
N PHE A 141 -2.89 -0.76 -17.04
CA PHE A 141 -3.77 -1.50 -17.95
C PHE A 141 -3.03 -2.08 -19.16
N HIS A 142 -1.78 -1.65 -19.38
CA HIS A 142 -1.00 -1.96 -20.58
C HIS A 142 0.38 -2.55 -20.23
N THR A 143 0.49 -3.26 -19.11
CA THR A 143 1.77 -3.78 -18.57
C THR A 143 2.54 -4.68 -19.55
N GLU A 144 1.85 -5.32 -20.48
CA GLU A 144 2.45 -6.14 -21.54
C GLU A 144 3.02 -5.31 -22.71
N GLU A 145 2.54 -4.08 -22.91
CA GLU A 145 2.90 -3.19 -24.02
C GLU A 145 4.04 -2.23 -23.61
N ARG A 146 5.28 -2.76 -23.52
CA ARG A 146 6.44 -2.02 -22.96
C ARG A 146 6.65 -0.60 -23.51
N GLU A 147 6.55 -0.41 -24.81
CA GLU A 147 6.73 0.90 -25.45
C GLU A 147 5.62 1.88 -25.05
N LYS A 148 4.39 1.37 -24.90
CA LYS A 148 3.22 2.16 -24.49
C LYS A 148 3.31 2.55 -23.02
N VAL A 149 3.76 1.64 -22.15
CA VAL A 149 4.07 1.94 -20.74
C VAL A 149 5.10 3.07 -20.65
N ASP A 150 6.21 2.98 -21.39
CA ASP A 150 7.25 4.02 -21.41
C ASP A 150 6.71 5.36 -21.92
N ALA A 151 5.83 5.34 -22.93
CA ALA A 151 5.17 6.54 -23.46
C ALA A 151 4.27 7.22 -22.41
N PHE A 152 3.42 6.46 -21.70
CA PHE A 152 2.56 7.02 -20.64
C PHE A 152 3.35 7.73 -19.54
N PHE A 153 4.44 7.11 -19.07
CA PHE A 153 5.30 7.75 -18.07
C PHE A 153 6.04 8.97 -18.62
N THR A 154 6.40 8.97 -19.90
CA THR A 154 7.03 10.13 -20.55
C THR A 154 6.06 11.29 -20.64
N GLU A 155 4.84 11.06 -21.14
CA GLU A 155 3.79 12.08 -21.24
C GLU A 155 3.39 12.62 -19.86
N ALA A 156 3.26 11.75 -18.86
CA ALA A 156 2.99 12.14 -17.48
C ALA A 156 4.08 13.08 -16.94
N MET A 157 5.36 12.76 -17.16
CA MET A 157 6.47 13.61 -16.73
C MET A 157 6.56 14.93 -17.50
N GLU A 158 6.16 14.97 -18.77
CA GLU A 158 6.02 16.23 -19.51
C GLU A 158 4.93 17.12 -18.90
N ARG A 159 3.81 16.56 -18.44
CA ARG A 159 2.77 17.33 -17.73
C ARG A 159 3.27 17.85 -16.38
N ILE A 160 4.02 17.04 -15.62
CA ILE A 160 4.67 17.50 -14.39
C ILE A 160 5.63 18.65 -14.68
N THR A 161 6.51 18.49 -15.67
CA THR A 161 7.51 19.51 -16.04
C THR A 161 6.84 20.82 -16.41
N ARG A 162 5.78 20.76 -17.24
CA ARG A 162 5.01 21.94 -17.61
C ARG A 162 4.31 22.58 -16.41
N GLY A 163 3.78 21.76 -15.50
CA GLY A 163 3.21 22.23 -14.24
C GLY A 163 4.25 22.94 -13.37
N GLU A 164 5.45 22.39 -13.24
CA GLU A 164 6.53 22.96 -12.41
C GLU A 164 7.04 24.30 -12.97
N GLU A 165 7.06 24.47 -14.30
CA GLU A 165 7.37 25.75 -14.94
C GLU A 165 6.38 26.85 -14.56
N LEU A 166 5.09 26.50 -14.43
CA LEU A 166 4.01 27.44 -14.15
C LEU A 166 3.74 27.62 -12.65
N PHE A 167 3.96 26.56 -11.86
CA PHE A 167 3.65 26.46 -10.43
C PHE A 167 4.81 25.81 -9.67
N PRO A 168 5.98 26.46 -9.59
CA PRO A 168 7.21 25.86 -9.04
C PRO A 168 7.10 25.48 -7.55
N ASP A 169 6.22 26.13 -6.79
CA ASP A 169 5.99 25.86 -5.37
C ASP A 169 4.73 24.99 -5.12
N SER A 170 4.30 24.21 -6.12
CA SER A 170 3.14 23.33 -6.00
C SER A 170 3.49 22.02 -5.28
N VAL A 171 2.92 21.85 -4.09
CA VAL A 171 2.99 20.58 -3.35
C VAL A 171 2.36 19.43 -4.13
N ASP A 172 1.23 19.67 -4.82
CA ASP A 172 0.53 18.66 -5.62
C ASP A 172 1.45 18.06 -6.68
N LEU A 173 2.25 18.89 -7.35
CA LEU A 173 3.17 18.44 -8.39
C LEU A 173 4.32 17.63 -7.81
N LEU A 174 4.86 18.01 -6.65
CA LEU A 174 5.92 17.27 -5.98
C LEU A 174 5.47 15.87 -5.57
N PHE A 175 4.29 15.75 -4.94
CA PHE A 175 3.73 14.44 -4.59
C PHE A 175 3.38 13.61 -5.83
N ALA A 176 2.76 14.22 -6.84
CA ALA A 176 2.44 13.51 -8.08
C ALA A 176 3.71 13.00 -8.79
N LYS A 177 4.77 13.81 -8.84
CA LYS A 177 6.06 13.44 -9.41
C LYS A 177 6.68 12.24 -8.68
N ALA A 178 6.72 12.27 -7.35
CA ALA A 178 7.22 11.15 -6.55
C ALA A 178 6.42 9.86 -6.85
N ARG A 179 5.09 9.96 -6.91
CA ARG A 179 4.19 8.84 -7.22
C ARG A 179 4.38 8.27 -8.63
N ILE A 180 4.55 9.14 -9.63
CA ILE A 180 4.85 8.71 -11.00
C ILE A 180 6.21 8.00 -11.04
N MET A 181 7.21 8.53 -10.33
CA MET A 181 8.55 7.96 -10.29
C MET A 181 8.58 6.56 -9.65
N ILE A 182 7.92 6.34 -8.51
CA ILE A 182 7.92 5.02 -7.85
C ILE A 182 7.22 3.96 -8.72
N ASN A 183 6.09 4.30 -9.34
CA ASN A 183 5.37 3.40 -10.25
C ASN A 183 6.19 3.10 -11.52
N LYS A 184 6.92 4.09 -12.04
CA LYS A 184 7.81 3.90 -13.17
C LYS A 184 8.94 2.93 -12.84
N ILE A 185 9.55 3.05 -11.65
CA ILE A 185 10.61 2.12 -11.21
C ILE A 185 10.06 0.68 -11.21
N ALA A 186 8.88 0.45 -10.64
CA ALA A 186 8.26 -0.87 -10.63
C ALA A 186 7.99 -1.41 -12.05
N LEU A 187 7.29 -0.63 -12.88
CA LEU A 187 6.74 -1.10 -14.17
C LEU A 187 7.72 -1.05 -15.34
N THR A 188 8.77 -0.22 -15.30
CA THR A 188 9.71 -0.07 -16.42
C THR A 188 11.13 -0.48 -16.09
N VAL A 189 11.49 -0.58 -14.81
CA VAL A 189 12.82 -1.00 -14.38
C VAL A 189 12.75 -2.41 -13.81
N ILE A 190 12.09 -2.59 -12.65
CA ILE A 190 12.09 -3.87 -11.92
C ILE A 190 11.44 -4.99 -12.73
N SER A 191 10.29 -4.74 -13.34
CA SER A 191 9.55 -5.72 -14.17
C SER A 191 10.35 -6.29 -15.36
N ARG A 192 11.44 -5.61 -15.74
CA ARG A 192 12.29 -6.00 -16.88
C ARG A 192 13.58 -6.71 -16.45
N LEU A 193 13.79 -6.88 -15.15
CA LEU A 193 14.98 -7.52 -14.60
C LEU A 193 14.81 -9.04 -14.54
N ASP A 194 15.93 -9.73 -14.62
CA ASP A 194 16.12 -11.14 -14.32
C ASP A 194 17.30 -11.30 -13.34
N LYS A 195 17.55 -12.53 -12.86
CA LYS A 195 18.64 -12.84 -11.91
C LYS A 195 20.04 -12.44 -12.43
N GLU A 196 20.21 -12.35 -13.74
CA GLU A 196 21.48 -12.08 -14.42
C GLU A 196 21.65 -10.61 -14.83
N SER A 197 20.65 -9.77 -14.53
CA SER A 197 20.65 -8.37 -14.93
C SER A 197 21.78 -7.60 -14.25
N ARG A 198 22.44 -6.72 -15.00
CA ARG A 198 23.58 -5.93 -14.52
C ARG A 198 23.42 -4.46 -14.86
N VAL A 199 23.84 -3.59 -13.95
CA VAL A 199 23.85 -2.14 -14.17
C VAL A 199 24.64 -1.79 -15.44
N SER A 200 24.02 -1.02 -16.31
CA SER A 200 24.58 -0.58 -17.59
C SER A 200 23.87 0.67 -18.11
N ASN A 201 24.29 1.21 -19.26
CA ASN A 201 23.60 2.34 -19.89
C ASN A 201 22.12 2.05 -20.24
N LYS A 202 21.73 0.78 -20.36
CA LYS A 202 20.36 0.35 -20.66
C LYS A 202 19.58 -0.10 -19.43
N VAL A 203 20.28 -0.48 -18.37
CA VAL A 203 19.70 -0.99 -17.12
C VAL A 203 20.19 -0.10 -15.99
N PRO A 204 19.39 0.89 -15.55
CA PRO A 204 19.82 1.86 -14.57
C PRO A 204 20.03 1.21 -13.20
N ASN A 205 20.78 1.90 -12.33
CA ASN A 205 20.93 1.50 -10.95
C ASN A 205 19.63 1.79 -10.18
N GLY A 206 18.99 0.74 -9.64
CA GLY A 206 17.70 0.87 -8.96
C GLY A 206 17.78 1.76 -7.71
N ALA A 207 18.86 1.65 -6.94
CA ALA A 207 19.05 2.46 -5.73
C ALA A 207 19.17 3.96 -6.05
N GLN A 208 19.84 4.33 -7.14
CA GLN A 208 19.92 5.73 -7.57
C GLN A 208 18.55 6.29 -7.97
N LEU A 209 17.77 5.53 -8.74
CA LEU A 209 16.43 5.94 -9.12
C LEU A 209 15.50 6.07 -7.92
N LEU A 210 15.61 5.14 -6.97
CA LEU A 210 14.84 5.19 -5.74
C LEU A 210 15.23 6.41 -4.91
N ASP A 211 16.52 6.68 -4.71
CA ASP A 211 17.00 7.87 -4.00
C ASP A 211 16.49 9.18 -4.64
N GLU A 212 16.49 9.28 -5.96
CA GLU A 212 15.95 10.43 -6.69
C GLU A 212 14.44 10.61 -6.48
N CYS A 213 13.69 9.50 -6.41
CA CYS A 213 12.26 9.45 -6.13
C CYS A 213 11.96 9.91 -4.70
N LEU A 214 12.64 9.33 -3.70
CA LEU A 214 12.49 9.67 -2.29
C LEU A 214 12.82 11.13 -2.03
N ALA A 215 13.84 11.68 -2.70
CA ALA A 215 14.17 13.10 -2.60
C ALA A 215 13.06 14.04 -3.11
N GLN A 216 12.16 13.60 -4.02
CA GLN A 216 11.00 14.42 -4.40
C GLN A 216 9.93 14.41 -3.31
N TRP A 217 9.70 13.27 -2.66
CA TRP A 217 8.81 13.16 -1.51
C TRP A 217 9.27 14.06 -0.36
N GLU A 218 10.55 14.02 -0.02
CA GLU A 218 11.14 14.86 1.03
C GLU A 218 10.95 16.36 0.76
N LYS A 219 11.06 16.79 -0.50
CA LYS A 219 10.76 18.18 -0.88
C LYS A 219 9.30 18.55 -0.65
N ALA A 220 8.37 17.66 -1.01
CA ALA A 220 6.94 17.85 -0.75
C ALA A 220 6.65 17.95 0.75
N GLU A 221 7.22 17.08 1.56
CA GLU A 221 7.08 17.12 3.02
C GLU A 221 7.68 18.39 3.63
N ALA A 222 8.88 18.79 3.21
CA ALA A 222 9.49 20.03 3.69
C ALA A 222 8.62 21.25 3.35
N LEU A 223 8.06 21.30 2.13
CA LEU A 223 7.21 22.40 1.69
C LEU A 223 5.85 22.41 2.40
N THR A 224 5.21 21.26 2.58
CA THR A 224 3.95 21.15 3.34
C THR A 224 4.13 21.53 4.79
N ALA A 225 5.21 21.08 5.43
CA ALA A 225 5.54 21.46 6.81
C ALA A 225 5.77 22.96 6.94
N LYS A 226 6.52 23.57 6.01
CA LYS A 226 6.77 25.02 5.97
C LYS A 226 5.48 25.82 5.79
N LEU A 227 4.56 25.34 4.96
CA LEU A 227 3.29 26.00 4.67
C LEU A 227 2.16 25.62 5.64
N GLN A 228 2.41 24.68 6.56
CA GLN A 228 1.42 24.11 7.47
C GLN A 228 0.17 23.57 6.75
N LYS A 229 0.33 23.04 5.54
CA LYS A 229 -0.77 22.48 4.73
C LYS A 229 -0.97 21.01 5.05
N TYR A 230 -1.62 20.71 6.18
CA TYR A 230 -1.81 19.33 6.62
C TYR A 230 -2.86 18.55 5.82
N ASP A 231 -3.66 19.20 4.98
CA ASP A 231 -4.66 18.53 4.14
C ASP A 231 -4.07 17.55 3.11
N TYR A 232 -2.79 17.71 2.80
CA TYR A 232 -2.06 16.79 1.93
C TYR A 232 -1.82 15.43 2.57
N TYR A 233 -1.89 15.29 3.89
CA TYR A 233 -1.74 14.00 4.57
C TYR A 233 -3.10 13.28 4.54
N ASN A 234 -3.32 12.54 3.47
CA ASN A 234 -4.56 11.82 3.14
C ASN A 234 -4.26 10.50 2.40
N ILE A 235 -5.32 9.79 1.99
CA ILE A 235 -5.17 8.50 1.30
C ILE A 235 -4.39 8.60 -0.03
N GLU A 236 -4.52 9.70 -0.79
CA GLU A 236 -3.80 9.88 -2.06
C GLU A 236 -2.29 9.99 -1.87
N SER A 237 -1.87 10.69 -0.81
CA SER A 237 -0.45 10.78 -0.46
C SER A 237 0.07 9.50 0.21
N LEU A 238 -0.76 8.80 0.99
CA LEU A 238 -0.34 7.55 1.63
C LEU A 238 -0.03 6.46 0.61
N ASP A 239 -0.72 6.47 -0.54
CA ASP A 239 -0.49 5.56 -1.66
C ASP A 239 0.98 5.48 -2.08
N PHE A 240 1.74 6.58 -1.99
CA PHE A 240 3.18 6.56 -2.26
C PHE A 240 3.95 5.68 -1.26
N LEU A 241 3.67 5.82 0.04
CA LEU A 241 4.32 5.01 1.07
C LEU A 241 3.91 3.54 0.95
N GLN A 242 2.68 3.26 0.51
CA GLN A 242 2.23 1.89 0.21
C GLN A 242 2.96 1.32 -1.00
N ALA A 243 3.05 2.09 -2.10
CA ALA A 243 3.80 1.68 -3.29
C ALA A 243 5.28 1.45 -3.00
N LEU A 244 5.89 2.21 -2.09
CA LEU A 244 7.26 1.97 -1.63
C LEU A 244 7.37 0.66 -0.84
N ASP A 245 6.48 0.42 0.12
CA ASP A 245 6.44 -0.83 0.90
C ASP A 245 6.32 -2.05 -0.02
N ASP A 246 5.37 -2.00 -0.96
CA ASP A 246 5.14 -3.09 -1.91
C ASP A 246 6.33 -3.26 -2.88
N LEU A 247 6.99 -2.18 -3.30
CA LEU A 247 8.21 -2.26 -4.10
C LEU A 247 9.37 -2.92 -3.33
N LEU A 248 9.53 -2.60 -2.04
CA LEU A 248 10.56 -3.21 -1.20
C LEU A 248 10.30 -4.71 -1.01
N ASP A 249 9.05 -5.11 -0.80
CA ASP A 249 8.66 -6.53 -0.76
C ASP A 249 8.94 -7.25 -2.09
N VAL A 250 8.65 -6.61 -3.24
CA VAL A 250 9.03 -7.17 -4.56
C VAL A 250 10.54 -7.34 -4.67
N VAL A 251 11.34 -6.39 -4.17
CA VAL A 251 12.81 -6.48 -4.19
C VAL A 251 13.32 -7.59 -3.28
N ASP A 252 12.78 -7.73 -2.08
CA ASP A 252 13.19 -8.75 -1.11
C ASP A 252 12.87 -10.17 -1.61
N ASN A 253 11.72 -10.33 -2.27
CA ASN A 253 11.31 -11.60 -2.86
C ASN A 253 11.83 -11.79 -4.31
N PHE A 254 12.64 -10.86 -4.86
CA PHE A 254 13.07 -10.92 -6.25
C PHE A 254 13.90 -12.18 -6.54
N GLY A 255 13.47 -12.94 -7.55
CA GLY A 255 14.11 -14.17 -8.00
C GLY A 255 13.74 -15.41 -7.20
N HIS A 256 12.93 -15.29 -6.14
CA HIS A 256 12.34 -16.46 -5.49
C HIS A 256 11.20 -17.00 -6.35
N ASP A 257 11.25 -18.29 -6.70
CA ASP A 257 10.21 -18.96 -7.46
C ASP A 257 9.04 -19.32 -6.52
N ARG A 258 8.37 -18.30 -5.97
CA ARG A 258 7.12 -18.52 -5.25
C ARG A 258 5.99 -18.51 -6.27
N LEU A 259 5.48 -19.70 -6.60
CA LEU A 259 4.18 -19.83 -7.27
C LEU A 259 3.13 -19.19 -6.37
N GLU A 260 2.34 -18.25 -6.91
CA GLU A 260 1.19 -17.67 -6.21
C GLU A 260 0.26 -18.80 -5.73
N GLY A 261 0.09 -18.93 -4.40
CA GLY A 261 -0.96 -19.76 -3.81
C GLY A 261 -0.55 -21.12 -3.22
N GLU A 262 0.74 -21.43 -3.04
CA GLU A 262 1.14 -22.62 -2.27
C GLU A 262 1.11 -22.33 -0.76
N ASP A 263 0.13 -22.92 -0.07
CA ASP A 263 0.04 -22.95 1.40
C ASP A 263 1.36 -23.47 1.99
N SER A 264 1.88 -22.74 2.98
CA SER A 264 3.21 -22.92 3.60
C SER A 264 3.37 -24.17 4.46
N ASP A 265 2.66 -25.25 4.15
CA ASP A 265 2.64 -26.51 4.89
C ASP A 265 3.40 -27.63 4.17
N ALA A 266 3.97 -27.36 2.99
CA ALA A 266 4.95 -28.24 2.36
C ALA A 266 6.33 -28.00 2.97
N ASP A 267 6.94 -29.09 3.45
CA ASP A 267 8.20 -29.15 4.20
C ASP A 267 9.28 -28.18 3.68
N GLU A 268 9.95 -27.52 4.63
CA GLU A 268 11.12 -26.63 4.47
C GLU A 268 12.34 -27.39 3.91
N GLU A 269 12.24 -27.94 2.70
CA GLU A 269 13.40 -28.37 1.92
C GLU A 269 13.97 -27.14 1.21
N ASP A 270 14.94 -26.49 1.87
CA ASP A 270 15.92 -25.56 1.33
C ASP A 270 15.36 -24.60 0.23
N GLU A 271 14.59 -23.57 0.62
CA GLU A 271 14.44 -22.37 -0.22
C GLU A 271 15.87 -21.82 -0.43
N ASP A 272 16.48 -22.13 -1.58
CA ASP A 272 17.79 -21.62 -1.97
C ASP A 272 17.76 -20.09 -1.84
N ASP A 273 18.46 -19.56 -0.84
CA ASP A 273 18.53 -18.12 -0.59
C ASP A 273 19.12 -17.44 -1.83
N VAL A 274 18.24 -16.89 -2.69
CA VAL A 274 18.62 -16.32 -3.99
C VAL A 274 19.49 -15.10 -3.76
N LYS A 275 20.80 -15.27 -3.85
CA LYS A 275 21.77 -14.18 -3.72
C LYS A 275 21.95 -13.48 -5.06
N LEU A 276 21.70 -12.18 -5.08
CA LEU A 276 21.95 -11.33 -6.24
C LEU A 276 23.44 -10.96 -6.32
N ASP A 277 23.95 -10.83 -7.55
CA ASP A 277 25.30 -10.33 -7.82
C ASP A 277 25.44 -8.87 -7.35
N GLU A 278 26.62 -8.47 -6.87
CA GLU A 278 26.89 -7.09 -6.41
C GLU A 278 26.60 -6.02 -7.47
N ASN A 279 26.68 -6.38 -8.77
CA ASN A 279 26.39 -5.50 -9.89
C ASN A 279 24.92 -5.55 -10.35
N HIS A 280 24.07 -6.34 -9.67
CA HIS A 280 22.65 -6.40 -9.97
C HIS A 280 21.98 -5.07 -9.59
N PRO A 281 21.06 -4.52 -10.41
CA PRO A 281 20.42 -3.23 -10.16
C PRO A 281 19.71 -3.09 -8.80
N LEU A 282 19.26 -4.21 -8.23
CA LEU A 282 18.55 -4.27 -6.95
C LEU A 282 19.44 -4.67 -5.77
N PHE A 283 20.71 -5.00 -6.00
CA PHE A 283 21.60 -5.54 -4.95
C PHE A 283 21.68 -4.61 -3.74
N SER A 284 21.94 -3.32 -3.97
CA SER A 284 22.05 -2.34 -2.89
C SER A 284 20.74 -2.08 -2.17
N ILE A 285 19.60 -2.23 -2.84
CA ILE A 285 18.29 -2.08 -2.20
C ILE A 285 18.06 -3.26 -1.25
N ARG A 286 18.21 -4.50 -1.74
CA ARG A 286 17.97 -5.72 -0.96
C ARG A 286 18.93 -5.90 0.21
N ASN A 287 20.19 -5.48 0.08
CA ASN A 287 21.22 -5.73 1.10
C ASN A 287 21.40 -4.57 2.09
N THR A 288 20.49 -3.58 2.10
CA THR A 288 20.56 -2.47 3.06
C THR A 288 19.20 -2.18 3.68
N ASP A 289 19.19 -1.87 4.97
CA ASP A 289 17.97 -1.47 5.68
C ASP A 289 17.60 0.01 5.46
N LYS A 290 18.36 0.71 4.62
CA LYS A 290 18.22 2.16 4.36
C LYS A 290 16.78 2.53 3.99
N TYR A 291 16.17 1.76 3.10
CA TYR A 291 14.86 2.09 2.54
C TYR A 291 13.70 1.70 3.46
N ASN A 292 13.81 0.59 4.20
CA ASN A 292 12.85 0.25 5.26
C ASN A 292 12.86 1.30 6.37
N LYS A 293 14.06 1.74 6.78
CA LYS A 293 14.21 2.81 7.75
C LYS A 293 13.63 4.12 7.23
N TRP A 294 13.94 4.49 5.98
CA TRP A 294 13.35 5.68 5.35
C TRP A 294 11.82 5.60 5.35
N TRP A 295 11.25 4.48 4.89
CA TRP A 295 9.81 4.29 4.87
C TRP A 295 9.19 4.48 6.26
N ARG A 296 9.85 3.97 7.30
CA ARG A 296 9.36 4.08 8.67
C ARG A 296 9.44 5.49 9.21
N ASP A 297 10.59 6.15 9.06
CA ASP A 297 10.82 7.52 9.51
C ASP A 297 9.79 8.47 8.86
N HIS A 298 9.55 8.31 7.56
CA HIS A 298 8.60 9.13 6.81
C HIS A 298 7.14 8.76 7.08
N SER A 299 6.84 7.50 7.38
CA SER A 299 5.51 7.08 7.88
C SER A 299 5.19 7.68 9.25
N ILE A 300 6.18 7.85 10.12
CA ILE A 300 6.01 8.54 11.41
C ILE A 300 5.74 10.03 11.18
N ILE A 301 6.51 10.69 10.30
CA ILE A 301 6.27 12.10 9.93
C ILE A 301 4.86 12.28 9.36
N PHE A 302 4.44 11.36 8.48
CA PHE A 302 3.09 11.34 7.94
C PHE A 302 2.04 11.25 9.05
N LEU A 303 2.19 10.29 9.96
CA LEU A 303 1.28 10.07 11.07
C LEU A 303 1.18 11.31 11.98
N GLU A 304 2.31 11.95 12.29
CA GLU A 304 2.34 13.17 13.11
C GLU A 304 1.59 14.33 12.45
N ASN A 305 1.70 14.48 11.14
CA ASN A 305 0.99 15.55 10.42
C ASN A 305 -0.48 15.22 10.16
N LEU A 306 -0.82 13.94 9.97
CA LEU A 306 -2.21 13.47 10.00
C LEU A 306 -2.87 13.74 11.36
N ASP A 307 -2.14 13.52 12.46
CA ASP A 307 -2.59 13.83 13.82
C ASP A 307 -2.84 15.32 14.05
N LYS A 308 -2.07 16.20 13.39
CA LYS A 308 -2.30 17.66 13.39
C LYS A 308 -3.54 18.03 12.58
N ARG A 309 -3.80 17.35 11.47
CA ARG A 309 -5.03 17.52 10.68
C ARG A 309 -6.27 17.09 11.46
N LEU A 310 -6.16 16.00 12.22
CA LEU A 310 -7.19 15.48 13.12
C LEU A 310 -7.34 16.30 14.42
N ALA A 311 -6.62 17.42 14.58
CA ALA A 311 -6.67 18.20 15.81
C ALA A 311 -8.08 18.77 16.04
N GLY A 312 -8.75 18.31 17.09
CA GLY A 312 -10.13 18.70 17.43
C GLY A 312 -11.18 17.65 17.06
N GLU A 313 -10.81 16.59 16.35
CA GLU A 313 -11.67 15.44 16.06
C GLU A 313 -11.44 14.28 17.04
N ASP A 314 -12.45 13.44 17.22
CA ASP A 314 -12.30 12.20 17.97
C ASP A 314 -11.46 11.21 17.17
N ARG A 315 -10.22 11.01 17.61
CA ARG A 315 -9.25 10.05 17.06
C ARG A 315 -9.72 8.58 17.14
N LYS A 316 -10.82 8.31 17.84
CA LYS A 316 -11.46 6.99 17.91
C LYS A 316 -12.76 6.93 17.12
N SER A 317 -13.11 7.97 16.37
CA SER A 317 -14.29 7.97 15.50
C SER A 317 -14.17 6.87 14.44
N LYS A 318 -15.03 5.85 14.53
CA LYS A 318 -15.02 4.69 13.64
C LYS A 318 -15.35 5.01 12.18
N ASN A 319 -16.10 6.09 11.96
CA ASN A 319 -16.64 6.43 10.63
C ASN A 319 -15.87 7.58 9.95
N HIS A 320 -14.82 8.10 10.57
CA HIS A 320 -14.06 9.19 9.97
C HIS A 320 -12.95 8.65 9.06
N PRO A 321 -12.91 9.00 7.76
CA PRO A 321 -11.92 8.44 6.82
C PRO A 321 -10.46 8.64 7.26
N LEU A 322 -10.15 9.77 7.91
CA LEU A 322 -8.80 10.05 8.41
C LEU A 322 -8.45 9.21 9.65
N THR A 323 -9.43 8.83 10.47
CA THR A 323 -9.21 7.93 11.60
C THR A 323 -8.94 6.50 11.13
N THR A 324 -9.66 6.03 10.11
CA THR A 324 -9.37 4.76 9.45
C THR A 324 -7.98 4.74 8.83
N LEU A 325 -7.61 5.82 8.12
CA LEU A 325 -6.26 5.99 7.57
C LEU A 325 -5.17 5.94 8.65
N ARG A 326 -5.39 6.64 9.77
CA ARG A 326 -4.48 6.67 10.92
C ARG A 326 -4.26 5.26 11.49
N ARG A 327 -5.34 4.49 11.69
CA ARG A 327 -5.25 3.12 12.22
C ARG A 327 -4.47 2.20 11.28
N GLU A 328 -4.74 2.27 9.99
CA GLU A 328 -4.01 1.47 8.99
C GLU A 328 -2.51 1.81 8.98
N LEU A 329 -2.15 3.09 9.06
CA LEU A 329 -0.74 3.51 9.15
C LEU A 329 -0.07 3.02 10.45
N CYS A 330 -0.75 3.12 11.58
CA CYS A 330 -0.28 2.56 12.85
C CYS A 330 -0.09 1.04 12.78
N LYS A 331 -1.01 0.31 12.14
CA LYS A 331 -0.90 -1.14 11.94
C LYS A 331 0.38 -1.49 11.19
N ARG A 332 0.64 -0.81 10.06
CA ARG A 332 1.84 -1.01 9.24
C ARG A 332 3.13 -0.64 9.97
N LEU A 333 3.15 0.49 10.68
CA LEU A 333 4.29 0.87 11.52
C LEU A 333 4.58 -0.20 12.57
N GLY A 334 3.53 -0.71 13.23
CA GLY A 334 3.61 -1.82 14.18
C GLY A 334 4.27 -3.05 13.57
N GLN A 335 3.79 -3.49 12.41
CA GLN A 335 4.33 -4.62 11.66
C GLN A 335 5.79 -4.42 11.24
N SER A 336 6.15 -3.22 10.76
CA SER A 336 7.54 -2.90 10.38
C SER A 336 8.51 -3.01 11.56
N TYR A 337 8.12 -2.56 12.76
CA TYR A 337 8.92 -2.75 13.96
C TYR A 337 9.02 -4.22 14.40
N LEU A 338 7.96 -5.03 14.20
CA LEU A 338 8.02 -6.46 14.46
C LEU A 338 9.01 -7.16 13.53
N MET A 339 9.01 -6.82 12.23
CA MET A 339 9.93 -7.37 11.25
C MET A 339 11.39 -7.03 11.60
N GLU A 340 11.69 -5.78 11.95
CA GLU A 340 13.06 -5.42 12.37
C GLU A 340 13.47 -6.13 13.67
N ALA A 341 12.51 -6.40 14.57
CA ALA A 341 12.80 -7.08 15.83
C ALA A 341 13.23 -8.55 15.65
N GLU A 342 12.95 -9.18 14.50
CA GLU A 342 13.27 -10.59 14.25
C GLU A 342 14.76 -10.88 14.39
N VAL A 343 15.62 -10.07 13.75
CA VAL A 343 17.08 -10.28 13.79
C VAL A 343 17.64 -10.20 15.22
N PRO A 344 17.45 -9.11 16.00
CA PRO A 344 17.95 -9.05 17.36
C PRO A 344 17.27 -10.06 18.29
N SER A 345 15.98 -10.37 18.10
CA SER A 345 15.29 -11.40 18.89
C SER A 345 15.89 -12.79 18.65
N ASN A 346 16.16 -13.13 17.40
CA ASN A 346 16.79 -14.40 17.02
C ASN A 346 18.24 -14.49 17.52
N VAL A 347 19.01 -13.40 17.44
CA VAL A 347 20.37 -13.35 18.00
C VAL A 347 20.33 -13.56 19.52
N PHE A 348 19.45 -12.85 20.23
CA PHE A 348 19.29 -13.00 21.67
C PHE A 348 18.95 -14.45 22.04
N THR A 349 17.95 -15.03 21.37
CA THR A 349 17.51 -16.41 21.60
C THR A 349 18.64 -17.40 21.33
N THR A 350 19.38 -17.21 20.23
CA THR A 350 20.51 -18.07 19.85
C THR A 350 21.63 -18.02 20.87
N LEU A 351 22.08 -16.82 21.26
CA LEU A 351 23.14 -16.65 22.27
C LEU A 351 22.72 -17.17 23.65
N THR A 352 21.44 -17.05 24.00
CA THR A 352 20.93 -17.47 25.31
C THR A 352 20.80 -18.99 25.43
N TYR A 353 20.29 -19.66 24.40
CA TYR A 353 19.86 -21.05 24.50
C TYR A 353 20.70 -22.03 23.65
N TYR A 354 21.20 -21.61 22.50
CA TYR A 354 21.74 -22.51 21.48
C TYR A 354 23.26 -22.39 21.27
N ALA A 355 23.83 -21.19 21.40
CA ALA A 355 25.25 -20.90 21.14
C ALA A 355 25.92 -20.23 22.34
N LYS A 356 25.88 -20.91 23.51
CA LYS A 356 26.39 -20.38 24.79
C LYS A 356 27.90 -20.14 24.82
N ASP A 357 28.63 -20.71 23.87
CA ASP A 357 30.07 -20.55 23.67
C ASP A 357 30.43 -19.33 22.80
N LYS A 358 29.45 -18.72 22.12
CA LYS A 358 29.64 -17.49 21.36
C LYS A 358 29.31 -16.27 22.23
N SER A 359 30.12 -15.22 22.10
CA SER A 359 29.86 -13.93 22.75
C SER A 359 29.02 -12.99 21.89
N GLU A 360 29.00 -13.19 20.57
CA GLU A 360 28.28 -12.34 19.62
C GLU A 360 27.83 -13.12 18.37
N ILE A 361 26.74 -12.67 17.75
CA ILE A 361 26.25 -13.11 16.42
C ILE A 361 25.82 -11.85 15.67
N ASN A 362 26.18 -11.73 14.39
CA ASN A 362 25.87 -10.57 13.54
C ASN A 362 26.29 -9.22 14.17
N GLY A 363 27.38 -9.21 14.92
CA GLY A 363 27.89 -8.01 15.60
C GLY A 363 27.08 -7.56 16.82
N LEU A 364 26.14 -8.36 17.31
CA LEU A 364 25.37 -8.10 18.51
C LEU A 364 25.75 -9.08 19.62
N THR A 365 26.04 -8.55 20.81
CA THR A 365 26.09 -9.36 22.03
C THR A 365 24.69 -9.73 22.51
N LYS A 366 24.60 -10.66 23.47
CA LYS A 366 23.33 -11.03 24.10
C LYS A 366 22.59 -9.80 24.64
N GLU A 367 23.26 -8.95 25.39
CA GLU A 367 22.66 -7.77 26.04
C GLU A 367 22.23 -6.72 25.02
N GLN A 368 23.02 -6.52 23.95
CA GLN A 368 22.68 -5.60 22.87
C GLN A 368 21.45 -6.10 22.09
N ALA A 369 21.42 -7.39 21.73
CA ALA A 369 20.31 -8.02 21.04
C ALA A 369 19.03 -8.01 21.89
N GLN A 370 19.15 -8.28 23.19
CA GLN A 370 18.03 -8.19 24.13
C GLN A 370 17.45 -6.77 24.19
N LYS A 371 18.31 -5.76 24.39
CA LYS A 371 17.86 -4.38 24.50
C LYS A 371 17.24 -3.88 23.20
N ALA A 372 17.87 -4.18 22.06
CA ALA A 372 17.37 -3.79 20.74
C ALA A 372 15.99 -4.42 20.46
N SER A 373 15.84 -5.72 20.68
CA SER A 373 14.56 -6.40 20.48
C SER A 373 13.47 -5.89 21.42
N GLN A 374 13.78 -5.63 22.71
CA GLN A 374 12.83 -5.04 23.66
C GLN A 374 12.35 -3.65 23.21
N GLU A 375 13.26 -2.79 22.72
CA GLU A 375 12.91 -1.46 22.22
C GLU A 375 12.02 -1.55 20.97
N LEU A 376 12.36 -2.42 20.02
CA LEU A 376 11.59 -2.62 18.79
C LEU A 376 10.19 -3.19 19.09
N PHE A 377 10.08 -4.23 19.92
CA PHE A 377 8.79 -4.78 20.33
C PHE A 377 7.94 -3.77 21.10
N SER A 378 8.56 -2.93 21.94
CA SER A 378 7.85 -1.86 22.65
C SER A 378 7.29 -0.81 21.68
N ASN A 379 8.08 -0.42 20.66
CA ASN A 379 7.62 0.48 19.60
C ASN A 379 6.52 -0.14 18.75
N ALA A 380 6.64 -1.43 18.39
CA ALA A 380 5.59 -2.16 17.69
C ALA A 380 4.28 -2.14 18.48
N LEU A 381 4.32 -2.47 19.78
CA LEU A 381 3.16 -2.49 20.66
C LEU A 381 2.50 -1.12 20.78
N ARG A 382 3.28 -0.02 20.82
CA ARG A 382 2.72 1.33 20.84
C ARG A 382 1.81 1.55 19.63
N TYR A 383 2.28 1.24 18.43
CA TYR A 383 1.51 1.48 17.21
C TYR A 383 0.37 0.47 17.02
N LEU A 384 0.59 -0.81 17.33
CA LEU A 384 -0.47 -1.84 17.22
C LEU A 384 -1.64 -1.57 18.18
N LYS A 385 -1.37 -1.03 19.38
CA LYS A 385 -2.44 -0.58 20.30
C LYS A 385 -3.24 0.58 19.71
N ASP A 386 -2.54 1.51 19.06
CA ASP A 386 -3.16 2.65 18.38
C ASP A 386 -3.91 2.28 17.09
N SER A 387 -3.70 1.06 16.57
CA SER A 387 -4.42 0.53 15.40
C SER A 387 -5.58 -0.39 15.74
N GLN A 388 -5.88 -0.63 17.03
CA GLN A 388 -6.96 -1.53 17.42
C GLN A 388 -8.33 -1.00 16.95
N ASP A 389 -9.17 -1.90 16.45
CA ASP A 389 -10.60 -1.67 16.23
C ASP A 389 -11.41 -2.61 17.12
N ASP A 390 -12.43 -2.08 17.78
CA ASP A 390 -13.31 -2.87 18.64
C ASP A 390 -14.17 -3.88 17.86
N ASP A 391 -14.38 -3.63 16.56
CA ASP A 391 -15.18 -4.49 15.69
C ASP A 391 -14.32 -5.53 14.94
N GLU A 392 -12.99 -5.44 15.05
CA GLU A 392 -12.04 -6.35 14.42
C GLU A 392 -11.16 -7.06 15.46
N PRO A 393 -11.60 -8.18 16.04
CA PRO A 393 -10.83 -8.94 17.05
C PRO A 393 -9.43 -9.36 16.59
N GLU A 394 -9.19 -9.46 15.28
CA GLU A 394 -7.85 -9.75 14.74
C GLU A 394 -6.81 -8.68 15.11
N THR A 395 -7.23 -7.41 15.21
CA THR A 395 -6.34 -6.32 15.64
C THR A 395 -5.90 -6.47 17.10
N TRP A 396 -6.71 -7.13 17.93
CA TRP A 396 -6.36 -7.45 19.32
C TRP A 396 -5.34 -8.57 19.39
N VAL A 397 -5.50 -9.60 18.55
CA VAL A 397 -4.56 -10.72 18.45
C VAL A 397 -3.16 -10.22 18.08
N ASN A 398 -3.04 -9.30 17.12
CA ASN A 398 -1.75 -8.70 16.75
C ASN A 398 -1.03 -8.06 17.95
N VAL A 399 -1.78 -7.39 18.84
CA VAL A 399 -1.21 -6.82 20.08
C VAL A 399 -0.76 -7.92 21.04
N ALA A 400 -1.56 -8.97 21.21
CA ALA A 400 -1.20 -10.08 22.09
C ALA A 400 0.04 -10.84 21.60
N GLU A 401 0.16 -11.12 20.30
CA GLU A 401 1.34 -11.77 19.71
C GLU A 401 2.61 -10.92 19.86
N ALA A 402 2.50 -9.60 19.68
CA ALA A 402 3.59 -8.67 19.96
C ALA A 402 3.97 -8.66 21.45
N MET A 403 3.01 -8.79 22.37
CA MET A 403 3.27 -8.90 23.81
C MET A 403 3.99 -10.22 24.16
N ILE A 404 3.57 -11.34 23.56
CA ILE A 404 4.26 -12.62 23.72
C ILE A 404 5.71 -12.52 23.23
N SER A 405 5.91 -11.88 22.08
CA SER A 405 7.24 -11.65 21.52
C SER A 405 8.13 -10.81 22.44
N LEU A 406 7.57 -9.77 23.05
CA LEU A 406 8.26 -8.99 24.08
C LEU A 406 8.59 -9.84 25.32
N GLY A 407 7.65 -10.66 25.80
CA GLY A 407 7.87 -11.58 26.91
C GLY A 407 8.99 -12.61 26.64
N ASN A 408 9.12 -13.07 25.39
CA ASN A 408 10.16 -14.02 24.98
C ASN A 408 11.58 -13.46 25.12
N VAL A 409 11.76 -12.15 24.96
CA VAL A 409 13.07 -11.48 25.07
C VAL A 409 13.39 -10.96 26.46
N HIS A 410 12.47 -11.09 27.42
CA HIS A 410 12.77 -10.91 28.84
C HIS A 410 13.46 -12.15 29.42
N ASP A 411 14.14 -11.96 30.55
CA ASP A 411 14.76 -13.06 31.28
C ASP A 411 13.70 -14.08 31.70
N LEU A 412 14.11 -15.35 31.82
CA LEU A 412 13.20 -16.42 32.23
C LEU A 412 12.67 -16.16 33.65
N ASP A 413 11.35 -16.27 33.79
CA ASP A 413 10.59 -16.07 35.04
C ASP A 413 10.75 -14.65 35.62
N SER A 414 11.08 -13.67 34.76
CA SER A 414 11.14 -12.28 35.19
C SER A 414 9.72 -11.71 35.37
N PRO A 415 9.51 -10.78 36.31
CA PRO A 415 8.21 -10.12 36.48
C PRO A 415 7.69 -9.47 35.19
N GLU A 416 8.59 -8.98 34.34
CA GLU A 416 8.27 -8.37 33.04
C GLU A 416 7.78 -9.42 32.05
N GLN A 417 8.40 -10.60 32.01
CA GLN A 417 7.94 -11.72 31.18
C GLN A 417 6.54 -12.17 31.61
N GLU A 418 6.35 -12.46 32.89
CA GLU A 418 5.06 -12.93 33.42
C GLU A 418 3.95 -11.91 33.16
N LYS A 419 4.25 -10.62 33.34
CA LYS A 419 3.30 -9.54 33.03
C LYS A 419 2.92 -9.52 31.55
N ALA A 420 3.90 -9.63 30.65
CA ALA A 420 3.64 -9.60 29.21
C ALA A 420 2.75 -10.78 28.76
N TYR A 421 3.02 -11.99 29.26
CA TYR A 421 2.20 -13.17 28.96
C TYR A 421 0.80 -13.09 29.54
N LYS A 422 0.66 -12.58 30.76
CA LYS A 422 -0.65 -12.38 31.38
C LYS A 422 -1.50 -11.37 30.60
N GLU A 423 -0.93 -10.23 30.21
CA GLU A 423 -1.64 -9.24 29.38
C GLU A 423 -2.02 -9.84 28.02
N ALA A 424 -1.14 -10.63 27.39
CA ALA A 424 -1.44 -11.32 26.14
C ALA A 424 -2.60 -12.34 26.28
N GLU A 425 -2.60 -13.13 27.37
CA GLU A 425 -3.65 -14.11 27.67
C GLU A 425 -5.02 -13.43 27.85
N GLU A 426 -5.07 -12.31 28.58
CA GLU A 426 -6.29 -11.53 28.78
C GLU A 426 -6.87 -11.03 27.44
N ILE A 427 -6.00 -10.51 26.56
CA ILE A 427 -6.39 -10.01 25.23
C ILE A 427 -6.83 -11.16 24.31
N LEU A 428 -6.09 -12.28 24.27
CA LEU A 428 -6.44 -13.45 23.45
C LEU A 428 -7.75 -14.07 23.91
N THR A 429 -7.98 -14.18 25.21
CA THR A 429 -9.26 -14.68 25.76
C THR A 429 -10.41 -13.79 25.32
N LYS A 430 -10.25 -12.46 25.38
CA LYS A 430 -11.25 -11.50 24.88
C LYS A 430 -11.50 -11.70 23.38
N ALA A 431 -10.44 -11.79 22.57
CA ALA A 431 -10.56 -11.96 21.11
C ALA A 431 -11.23 -13.29 20.73
N ASN A 432 -10.84 -14.37 21.40
CA ASN A 432 -11.36 -15.72 21.17
C ASN A 432 -12.85 -15.83 21.51
N ASN A 433 -13.28 -15.20 22.60
CA ASN A 433 -14.69 -15.11 22.96
C ASN A 433 -15.49 -14.32 21.92
N ALA A 434 -14.92 -13.23 21.38
CA ALA A 434 -15.57 -12.41 20.36
C ALA A 434 -15.69 -13.12 18.99
N THR A 435 -14.82 -14.10 18.71
CA THR A 435 -14.78 -14.83 17.43
C THR A 435 -15.30 -16.28 17.51
N ASN A 436 -15.90 -16.67 18.64
CA ASN A 436 -16.41 -18.03 18.88
C ASN A 436 -15.34 -19.14 18.71
N GLY A 437 -14.15 -18.95 19.27
CA GLY A 437 -13.13 -20.01 19.33
C GLY A 437 -12.07 -19.98 18.22
N LYS A 438 -12.07 -18.97 17.33
CA LYS A 438 -11.10 -18.90 16.21
C LYS A 438 -9.63 -18.88 16.65
N PHE A 439 -9.36 -18.47 17.90
CA PHE A 439 -7.99 -18.30 18.43
C PHE A 439 -7.67 -19.27 19.57
N ASP A 440 -8.46 -20.34 19.73
CA ASP A 440 -8.28 -21.36 20.77
C ASP A 440 -6.87 -21.97 20.73
N ASP A 441 -6.36 -22.27 19.54
CA ASP A 441 -5.03 -22.86 19.37
C ASP A 441 -3.91 -21.94 19.87
N ILE A 442 -4.00 -20.64 19.56
CA ILE A 442 -3.01 -19.64 20.00
C ILE A 442 -3.06 -19.51 21.52
N LEU A 443 -4.28 -19.43 22.09
CA LEU A 443 -4.49 -19.32 23.52
C LEU A 443 -4.00 -20.58 24.27
N HIS A 444 -4.32 -21.77 23.77
CA HIS A 444 -3.85 -23.03 24.34
C HIS A 444 -2.32 -23.17 24.27
N ASN A 445 -1.70 -22.76 23.16
CA ASN A 445 -0.24 -22.76 23.04
C ASN A 445 0.44 -21.82 24.03
N LEU A 446 -0.17 -20.67 24.35
CA LEU A 446 0.33 -19.78 25.39
C LEU A 446 0.22 -20.43 26.78
N LEU A 447 -0.95 -21.00 27.10
CA LEU A 447 -1.26 -21.58 28.40
C LEU A 447 -0.50 -22.88 28.73
N GLN A 448 -0.17 -23.69 27.72
CA GLN A 448 0.63 -24.92 27.93
C GLN A 448 2.11 -24.63 28.19
N ASN A 449 2.57 -23.39 27.98
CA ASN A 449 3.97 -22.97 28.08
C ASN A 449 4.26 -22.01 29.25
N GLN A 450 3.29 -21.72 30.11
CA GLN A 450 3.51 -21.20 31.47
C GLN A 450 3.89 -22.37 32.40
#